data_AF-A0A382LUS1-F1
#
_entry.id   AF-A0A382LUS1-F1
#
_cell.length_a   1.000
_cell.length_b   1.000
_cell.length_c   1.000
_cell.angle_alpha   90.00
_cell.angle_beta   90.00
_cell.angle_gamma   90.00
#
_symmetry.space_group_name_H-M   'P 1'
#
loop_
_entity.id
_entity.type
_entity.pdbx_description
1 polymer ?
#
loop_
_entity_poly.entity_id
_entity_poly.type
_entity_poly.pdbx_seq_one_letter_code
_entity_poly.pdbx_strand_id
1 'polypeptide(L)'
;MMFALIAVIMPDSWLQLAVAEVEPNTPVAVLVEYLARGWSAFYFMLGGLIWLFSTDLPRYAIAGKWVGFCYVVISGGAMGITGWYAVSNSEWEKPWFFWVVLFNLTCGFTLGSMIFLLYRKLLPDWQAQHSE
;
A
#
# COMPACT_ATOMS: atom_id res chain seq x y z
N MET A 1 7.90 3.44 -7.55
CA MET A 1 6.63 4.20 -7.42
C MET A 1 6.21 4.95 -8.70
N MET A 2 7.08 5.11 -9.72
CA MET A 2 6.66 5.63 -11.05
C MET A 2 5.59 4.78 -11.76
N PHE A 3 5.47 3.49 -11.42
CA PHE A 3 4.37 2.62 -11.88
C PHE A 3 2.98 3.06 -11.40
N ALA A 4 2.88 4.02 -10.46
CA ALA A 4 1.62 4.63 -10.05
C ALA A 4 0.93 5.41 -11.19
N LEU A 5 1.72 6.04 -12.07
CA LEU A 5 1.18 6.71 -13.25
C LEU A 5 0.48 5.72 -14.18
N ILE A 6 0.91 4.45 -14.19
CA ILE A 6 0.25 3.40 -14.98
C ILE A 6 -1.20 3.25 -14.53
N ALA A 7 -1.53 3.38 -13.24
CA ALA A 7 -2.91 3.31 -12.76
C ALA A 7 -3.81 4.45 -13.31
N VAL A 8 -3.23 5.59 -13.72
CA VAL A 8 -3.96 6.69 -14.39
C VAL A 8 -4.28 6.34 -15.85
N ILE A 9 -3.41 5.56 -16.50
CA ILE A 9 -3.52 5.19 -17.92
C ILE A 9 -4.09 3.77 -18.10
N MET A 10 -4.28 3.03 -17.02
CA MET A 10 -4.79 1.67 -17.03
C MET A 10 -6.27 1.73 -17.43
N PRO A 11 -6.70 0.95 -18.42
CA PRO A 11 -8.08 1.03 -18.89
C PRO A 11 -9.05 0.61 -17.79
N ASP A 12 -10.06 1.43 -17.49
CA ASP A 12 -11.05 1.19 -16.42
C ASP A 12 -11.81 -0.15 -16.57
N SER A 13 -11.73 -0.78 -17.74
CA SER A 13 -12.36 -2.06 -18.07
C SER A 13 -12.01 -3.19 -17.11
N TRP A 14 -10.79 -3.26 -16.56
CA TRP A 14 -10.45 -4.32 -15.60
C TRP A 14 -11.18 -4.12 -14.26
N LEU A 15 -11.33 -2.88 -13.81
CA LEU A 15 -12.00 -2.55 -12.55
C LEU A 15 -13.52 -2.69 -12.70
N GLN A 16 -14.07 -2.27 -13.85
CA GLN A 16 -15.49 -2.48 -14.17
C GLN A 16 -15.83 -3.98 -14.22
N LEU A 17 -14.95 -4.80 -14.80
CA LEU A 17 -15.15 -6.25 -14.87
C LEU A 17 -15.06 -6.89 -13.48
N ALA A 18 -14.09 -6.49 -12.65
CA ALA A 18 -13.98 -6.96 -11.28
C ALA A 18 -15.19 -6.58 -10.41
N VAL A 19 -15.70 -5.35 -10.54
CA VAL A 19 -16.88 -4.91 -9.76
C VAL A 19 -18.15 -5.57 -10.28
N ALA A 20 -18.34 -5.69 -11.60
CA ALA A 20 -19.50 -6.39 -12.16
C ALA A 20 -19.56 -7.85 -11.72
N GLU A 21 -18.41 -8.48 -11.48
CA GLU A 21 -18.35 -9.84 -10.96
C GLU A 21 -18.80 -9.94 -9.50
N VAL A 22 -18.55 -8.91 -8.67
CA VAL A 22 -18.85 -8.90 -7.23
C VAL A 22 -20.24 -8.33 -6.94
N GLU A 23 -20.64 -7.27 -7.64
CA GLU A 23 -21.95 -6.62 -7.53
C GLU A 23 -22.50 -6.23 -8.93
N PRO A 24 -23.30 -7.11 -9.57
CA PRO A 24 -23.71 -6.93 -10.97
C PRO A 24 -24.73 -5.81 -11.24
N ASN A 25 -25.40 -5.26 -10.21
CA ASN A 25 -26.47 -4.26 -10.36
C ASN A 25 -26.08 -2.84 -9.91
N THR A 26 -24.83 -2.64 -9.48
CA THR A 26 -24.41 -1.34 -8.94
C THR A 26 -23.99 -0.42 -10.10
N PRO A 27 -24.46 0.84 -10.17
CA PRO A 27 -24.01 1.80 -11.19
C PRO A 27 -22.56 2.23 -10.88
N VAL A 28 -21.59 1.44 -11.33
CA VAL A 28 -20.19 1.59 -10.95
C VAL A 28 -19.44 2.68 -11.72
N ALA A 29 -20.02 3.24 -12.78
CA ALA A 29 -19.31 4.11 -13.73
C ALA A 29 -18.60 5.30 -13.05
N VAL A 30 -19.29 6.00 -12.14
CA VAL A 30 -18.72 7.15 -11.42
C VAL A 30 -17.78 6.70 -10.30
N LEU A 31 -18.11 5.59 -9.63
CA LEU A 31 -17.32 5.07 -8.50
C LEU A 31 -15.94 4.58 -8.96
N VAL A 32 -15.89 3.87 -10.10
CA VAL A 32 -14.65 3.36 -10.70
C VAL A 32 -13.68 4.51 -11.02
N GLU A 33 -14.17 5.55 -11.70
CA GLU A 33 -13.33 6.68 -12.10
C GLU A 33 -12.80 7.46 -10.88
N TYR A 34 -13.64 7.66 -9.86
CA TYR A 34 -13.23 8.28 -8.60
C TYR A 34 -12.21 7.42 -7.84
N LEU A 35 -12.42 6.10 -7.80
CA LEU A 35 -11.51 5.18 -7.11
C LEU A 35 -10.16 5.12 -7.82
N ALA A 36 -10.14 5.04 -9.15
CA ALA A 36 -8.92 5.02 -9.96
C ALA A 36 -8.10 6.32 -9.81
N ARG A 37 -8.77 7.49 -9.83
CA ARG A 37 -8.13 8.79 -9.60
C ARG A 37 -7.61 8.94 -8.18
N GLY A 38 -8.42 8.56 -7.19
CA GLY A 38 -8.04 8.61 -5.77
C GLY A 38 -6.83 7.72 -5.49
N TRP A 39 -6.84 6.49 -6.01
CA TRP A 39 -5.75 5.54 -5.92
C TRP A 39 -4.47 6.13 -6.54
N SER A 40 -4.56 6.65 -7.76
CA SER A 40 -3.42 7.26 -8.45
C SER A 40 -2.82 8.44 -7.69
N ALA A 41 -3.67 9.34 -7.18
CA ALA A 41 -3.23 10.47 -6.36
C ALA A 41 -2.55 10.00 -5.07
N PHE A 42 -3.07 8.94 -4.45
CA PHE A 42 -2.49 8.34 -3.24
C PHE A 42 -1.10 7.76 -3.51
N TYR A 43 -0.92 7.00 -4.59
CA TYR A 43 0.40 6.49 -4.96
C TYR A 43 1.37 7.57 -5.43
N PHE A 44 0.88 8.62 -6.09
CA PHE A 44 1.70 9.77 -6.45
C PHE A 44 2.22 10.48 -5.19
N MET A 45 1.33 10.77 -4.24
CA MET A 45 1.70 11.42 -2.97
C MET A 45 2.65 10.55 -2.15
N LEU A 46 2.35 9.25 -2.01
CA LEU A 46 3.18 8.30 -1.27
C LEU A 46 4.54 8.11 -1.94
N GLY A 47 4.57 7.98 -3.26
CA GLY A 47 5.80 7.94 -4.05
C GLY A 47 6.62 9.21 -3.92
N GLY A 48 5.97 10.37 -3.96
CA GLY A 48 6.59 11.68 -3.75
C GLY A 48 7.18 11.84 -2.35
N LEU A 49 6.48 11.38 -1.31
CA LEU A 49 7.00 11.37 0.07
C LEU A 49 8.24 10.49 0.20
N ILE A 50 8.20 9.27 -0.33
CA ILE A 50 9.35 8.35 -0.31
C ILE A 50 10.53 8.97 -1.06
N TRP A 51 10.26 9.65 -2.17
CA TRP A 51 11.28 10.35 -2.94
C TRP A 51 11.87 11.54 -2.17
N LEU A 52 11.04 12.34 -1.49
CA LEU A 52 11.50 13.41 -0.61
C LEU A 52 12.35 12.88 0.54
N PHE A 53 11.96 11.79 1.18
CA PHE A 53 12.74 11.18 2.26
C PHE A 53 14.08 10.61 1.79
N SER A 54 14.19 10.30 0.49
CA SER A 54 15.45 9.84 -0.10
C SER A 54 16.47 10.96 -0.32
N THR A 55 16.08 12.24 -0.32
CA THR A 55 17.02 13.35 -0.54
C THR A 55 17.88 13.64 0.69
N ASP A 56 17.34 13.43 1.89
CA ASP A 56 18.02 13.68 3.16
C ASP A 56 17.52 12.71 4.24
N LEU A 57 18.11 11.51 4.23
CA LEU A 57 17.71 10.43 5.15
C LEU A 57 17.78 10.80 6.64
N PRO A 58 18.85 11.44 7.16
CA PRO A 58 18.92 11.76 8.59
C PRO A 58 17.87 12.78 9.01
N ARG A 59 17.65 13.83 8.20
CA ARG A 59 16.64 14.85 8.49
C ARG A 59 15.23 14.28 8.58
N TYR A 60 14.91 13.31 7.72
CA TYR A 60 13.61 12.67 7.68
C TYR A 60 13.53 11.35 8.44
N ALA A 61 14.52 11.00 9.27
CA ALA A 61 14.61 9.67 9.88
C ALA A 61 13.40 9.32 10.75
N ILE A 62 12.88 10.28 11.51
CA ILE A 62 11.68 10.11 12.33
C ILE A 62 10.44 9.91 11.46
N ALA A 63 10.28 10.73 10.41
CA ALA A 63 9.15 10.63 9.49
C ALA A 63 9.18 9.29 8.73
N GLY A 64 10.35 8.89 8.22
CA GLY A 64 10.56 7.61 7.55
C GLY A 64 10.26 6.41 8.44
N LYS A 65 10.67 6.45 9.72
CA LYS A 65 10.32 5.40 10.69
C LYS A 65 8.80 5.29 10.89
N TRP A 66 8.11 6.42 11.05
CA TRP A 66 6.66 6.44 11.21
C TRP A 66 5.94 5.91 9.97
N VAL A 67 6.37 6.32 8.78
CA VAL A 67 5.81 5.80 7.53
C VAL A 67 5.99 4.29 7.42
N GLY A 68 7.19 3.77 7.70
CA GLY A 68 7.44 2.32 7.73
C GLY A 68 6.53 1.61 8.74
N PHE A 69 6.39 2.15 9.95
CA PHE A 69 5.52 1.59 10.99
C PHE A 69 4.05 1.54 10.57
N CYS A 70 3.50 2.66 10.08
CA CYS A 70 2.12 2.71 9.59
C CYS A 70 1.87 1.68 8.49
N TYR A 71 2.83 1.51 7.59
CA TYR A 71 2.72 0.56 6.49
C TYR A 71 2.70 -0.90 6.97
N VAL A 72 3.51 -1.23 7.99
CA VAL A 72 3.52 -2.54 8.67
C VAL A 72 2.18 -2.80 9.37
N VAL A 73 1.66 -1.82 10.13
CA VAL A 73 0.41 -1.96 10.88
C VAL A 73 -0.79 -2.12 9.95
N ILE A 74 -0.90 -1.26 8.93
CA ILE A 74 -2.03 -1.29 7.99
C ILE A 74 -2.00 -2.56 7.14
N SER A 75 -0.84 -2.89 6.53
CA SER A 75 -0.73 -4.08 5.68
C SER A 75 -0.87 -5.36 6.51
N GLY A 76 -0.21 -5.43 7.67
CA GLY A 76 -0.29 -6.58 8.57
C GLY A 76 -1.69 -6.78 9.15
N GLY A 77 -2.37 -5.70 9.53
CA GLY A 77 -3.76 -5.74 9.98
C GLY A 77 -4.71 -6.22 8.88
N ALA A 78 -4.57 -5.69 7.66
CA ALA A 78 -5.34 -6.13 6.51
C ALA A 78 -5.05 -7.60 6.13
N MET A 79 -3.81 -8.07 6.23
CA MET A 79 -3.47 -9.50 6.07
C MET A 79 -4.13 -10.36 7.13
N GLY A 80 -4.16 -9.92 8.39
CA GLY A 80 -4.82 -10.64 9.47
C GLY A 80 -6.33 -10.76 9.24
N ILE A 81 -6.98 -9.67 8.82
CA ILE A 81 -8.42 -9.65 8.52
C ILE A 81 -8.74 -10.52 7.31
N THR A 82 -7.99 -10.38 6.22
CA THR A 82 -8.21 -11.18 5.00
C THR A 82 -7.92 -12.66 5.22
N GLY A 83 -6.87 -13.00 5.97
CA GLY A 83 -6.57 -14.37 6.37
C GLY A 83 -7.65 -14.96 7.28
N TRP A 84 -8.12 -14.21 8.28
CA TRP A 84 -9.23 -14.63 9.14
C TRP A 84 -10.51 -14.88 8.35
N TYR A 85 -10.80 -14.00 7.40
CA TYR A 85 -11.99 -14.11 6.56
C TYR A 85 -11.90 -15.31 5.59
N ALA A 86 -10.71 -15.60 5.05
CA ALA A 86 -10.47 -16.76 4.21
C ALA A 86 -10.57 -18.10 4.96
N VAL A 87 -10.22 -18.13 6.25
CA VAL A 87 -10.34 -19.32 7.10
C VAL A 87 -11.78 -19.52 7.60
N SER A 88 -12.52 -18.44 7.86
CA SER A 88 -13.87 -18.50 8.44
C SER A 88 -14.99 -18.73 7.42
N ASN A 89 -14.82 -18.32 6.16
CA ASN A 89 -15.82 -18.51 5.11
C ASN A 89 -15.30 -19.49 4.06
N SER A 90 -15.81 -20.73 4.08
CA SER A 90 -15.42 -21.81 3.15
C SER A 90 -15.96 -21.62 1.72
N GLU A 91 -16.80 -20.61 1.47
CA GLU A 91 -17.50 -20.38 0.19
C GLU A 91 -16.89 -19.22 -0.63
N TRP A 92 -15.56 -19.07 -0.62
CA TRP A 92 -14.91 -18.10 -1.50
C TRP A 92 -14.90 -18.59 -2.95
N GLU A 93 -15.91 -18.21 -3.72
CA GLU A 93 -16.08 -18.59 -5.13
C GLU A 93 -14.97 -18.04 -6.07
N LYS A 94 -14.10 -17.11 -5.62
CA LYS A 94 -13.09 -16.45 -6.47
C LYS A 94 -11.67 -16.50 -5.91
N PRO A 95 -10.96 -17.63 -6.08
CA PRO A 95 -9.60 -17.80 -5.56
C PRO A 95 -8.59 -16.83 -6.18
N TRP A 96 -8.76 -16.41 -7.44
CA TRP A 96 -7.77 -15.57 -8.12
C TRP A 96 -7.62 -14.17 -7.49
N PHE A 97 -8.74 -13.52 -7.13
CA PHE A 97 -8.73 -12.18 -6.56
C PHE A 97 -8.13 -12.18 -5.15
N PHE A 98 -8.39 -13.24 -4.37
CA PHE A 98 -7.75 -13.47 -3.08
C PHE A 98 -6.23 -13.45 -3.18
N TRP A 99 -5.67 -14.22 -4.12
CA TRP A 99 -4.23 -14.30 -4.33
C TRP A 99 -3.62 -12.95 -4.73
N VAL A 100 -4.32 -12.15 -5.54
CA VAL A 100 -3.89 -10.79 -5.92
C VAL A 100 -3.86 -9.87 -4.69
N VAL A 101 -4.91 -9.89 -3.87
CA VAL A 101 -4.98 -9.10 -2.62
C VAL A 101 -3.88 -9.53 -1.66
N LEU A 102 -3.72 -10.84 -1.43
CA LEU A 102 -2.70 -11.38 -0.53
C LEU A 102 -1.29 -11.02 -0.99
N PHE A 103 -1.01 -11.11 -2.29
CA PHE A 103 0.26 -10.70 -2.88
C PHE A 103 0.54 -9.21 -2.64
N ASN A 104 -0.44 -8.34 -2.93
CA ASN A 104 -0.32 -6.90 -2.73
C ASN A 104 -0.04 -6.55 -1.26
N LEU A 105 -0.80 -7.14 -0.34
CA LEU A 105 -0.63 -6.94 1.10
C LEU A 105 0.73 -7.43 1.60
N THR A 106 1.22 -8.56 1.08
CA THR A 106 2.53 -9.12 1.43
C THR A 106 3.67 -8.24 0.92
N CYS A 107 3.58 -7.75 -0.33
CA CYS A 107 4.51 -6.75 -0.87
C CYS A 107 4.47 -5.46 -0.04
N GLY A 108 3.28 -5.05 0.39
CA GLY A 108 3.10 -3.90 1.26
C GLY A 108 3.85 -4.06 2.58
N PHE A 109 3.55 -5.15 3.30
CA PHE A 109 4.15 -5.48 4.59
C PHE A 109 5.68 -5.60 4.53
N THR A 110 6.22 -6.24 3.49
CA THR A 110 7.67 -6.40 3.31
C THR A 110 8.36 -5.06 3.08
N LEU A 111 7.83 -4.20 2.20
CA LEU A 111 8.36 -2.84 1.99
C LEU A 111 8.30 -2.00 3.27
N GLY A 112 7.17 -2.02 3.99
CA GLY A 112 7.01 -1.31 5.26
C GLY A 112 8.04 -1.75 6.30
N SER A 113 8.25 -3.07 6.40
CA SER A 113 9.21 -3.67 7.32
C SER A 113 10.65 -3.28 6.99
N MET A 114 11.02 -3.29 5.71
CA MET A 114 12.35 -2.85 5.27
C MET A 114 12.61 -1.38 5.64
N ILE A 115 11.66 -0.49 5.35
CA ILE A 115 11.75 0.93 5.69
C ILE A 115 11.88 1.10 7.21
N PHE A 116 11.03 0.46 7.99
CA PHE A 116 11.05 0.57 9.44
C PHE A 116 12.38 0.10 10.06
N LEU A 117 12.90 -1.05 9.60
CA LEU A 117 14.17 -1.60 10.11
C LEU A 117 15.37 -0.75 9.72
N LEU A 118 15.40 -0.23 8.48
CA LEU A 118 16.46 0.68 8.02
C LEU A 118 16.50 1.96 8.84
N TYR A 119 15.36 2.62 9.05
CA TYR A 119 15.30 3.85 9.84
C TYR A 119 15.50 3.62 11.34
N ARG A 120 15.12 2.44 11.86
CA ARG A 120 15.43 2.05 13.25
C ARG A 120 16.94 1.95 13.49
N LYS A 121 17.70 1.50 12.49
CA LYS A 121 19.18 1.44 12.57
C LYS A 121 19.83 2.81 12.37
N LEU A 122 19.27 3.64 11.50
CA LEU A 122 19.82 4.95 11.16
C LEU A 122 19.69 6.00 12.27
N LEU A 123 18.57 5.99 13.01
CA LEU A 123 18.28 7.00 14.04
C LEU A 123 19.33 7.07 15.16
N PRO A 124 19.75 5.96 15.77
CA PRO A 124 20.77 5.95 16.81
C PRO A 124 22.11 6.51 16.34
N ASP A 125 22.55 6.13 15.12
CA ASP A 125 23.83 6.57 14.55
C ASP A 125 23.84 8.08 14.33
N TRP A 126 22.72 8.66 13.88
CA TRP A 126 22.60 10.10 13.68
C TRP A 126 22.56 10.87 15.01
N GLN A 127 21.83 10.36 16.01
CA GLN A 127 21.76 10.97 17.34
C GLN A 127 23.13 10.99 18.03
N ALA A 128 23.92 9.92 17.89
CA ALA A 128 25.28 9.84 18.44
C ALA A 128 26.25 10.84 17.79
N GLN A 129 26.04 11.21 16.52
CA GLN A 129 26.86 12.21 15.82
C GLN A 129 26.53 13.66 16.17
N HIS A 130 25.38 13.93 16.79
CA HIS A 130 24.88 15.30 17.05
C HIS A 130 24.59 15.56 18.54
N SER A 131 25.08 14.70 19.45
CA SER A 131 24.89 14.81 20.90
C SER A 131 26.06 15.46 21.63
N GLU A 132 26.80 16.36 20.99
CA GLU A 132 27.80 17.23 21.64
C GLU A 132 27.19 18.57 22.08
#